data_AF-A0A7R9A0E8-F1
#
_entry.id   AF-A0A7R9A0E8-F1
#
_cell.length_a   1.000
_cell.length_b   1.000
_cell.length_c   1.000
_cell.angle_alpha   90.00
_cell.angle_beta   90.00
_cell.angle_gamma   90.00
#
_symmetry.space_group_name_H-M   'P 1'
#
loop_
_entity.id
_entity.type
_entity.pdbx_description
1 polymer ?
#
loop_
_entity_poly.entity_id
_entity_poly.type
_entity_poly.pdbx_seq_one_letter_code
_entity_poly.pdbx_strand_id
1 'polypeptide(L)'
;STTISPTAKIGEHTIIQPNTFIGNQVIIGKNCIIHSNVSIYDGTIIGDNVIIHAGTVLGSDGFYYKTRPNEYDKLLSVGNVVIEDHVEIGANCTIDKGVTSATRIGEGSKLDNLIQVGHDTIIGKRCLIASQVGIAGCCIIGDEVKIWGQVGIKASIVIEDKVEIYAQSGVGKDLKEVLVNKDSKVIVQGFTGTEGTFHAEQMIEYGTNVVGGVTPGKGGTTHLVYDAVQGVGANVSIIFVPPAFAADAIMEAADNGIKVIICITEGIPVGDMTKVKAYIKNKDCRLIGPNCPGVITPDEAKVGIMPGFIFKKGKIGIVSKSGTLTYEAADQVVKAGYGVSTAIGIGGDPIIGTTTKEALELFMNDPETEAVVMIGEIGGQLEAKAANWYKESGQTKPVFGFIAGQTAPKGRTMGHAGAIVGGKDDTAQAKMEILNNCGIIVINSPADIGE
;
A
#
# COMPACT_ATOMS: atom_id res chain seq x y z
N SER A 1 -14.74 -42.29 -13.53
CA SER A 1 -13.80 -43.39 -13.87
C SER A 1 -12.66 -42.80 -14.67
N THR A 2 -11.44 -43.34 -14.56
CA THR A 2 -10.29 -42.91 -15.36
C THR A 2 -10.31 -43.61 -16.72
N THR A 3 -10.04 -42.88 -17.80
CA THR A 3 -9.99 -43.43 -19.16
C THR A 3 -8.55 -43.38 -19.66
N ILE A 4 -7.91 -44.54 -19.82
CA ILE A 4 -6.51 -44.66 -20.24
C ILE A 4 -6.47 -45.47 -21.53
N SER A 5 -5.85 -44.92 -22.58
CA SER A 5 -5.65 -45.64 -23.83
C SER A 5 -4.81 -46.90 -23.62
N PRO A 6 -5.13 -48.04 -24.27
CA PRO A 6 -4.28 -49.24 -24.24
C PRO A 6 -2.86 -49.03 -24.77
N THR A 7 -2.62 -47.95 -25.52
CA THR A 7 -1.31 -47.60 -26.09
C THR A 7 -0.48 -46.68 -25.21
N ALA A 8 -1.04 -46.17 -24.11
CA ALA A 8 -0.32 -45.34 -23.16
C ALA A 8 0.68 -46.19 -22.35
N LYS A 9 1.85 -45.62 -22.05
CA LYS A 9 2.89 -46.24 -21.21
C LYS A 9 3.01 -45.45 -19.92
N ILE A 10 2.78 -46.11 -18.79
CA ILE A 10 2.81 -45.50 -17.46
C ILE A 10 3.96 -46.11 -16.66
N GLY A 11 4.85 -45.27 -16.16
CA GLY A 11 5.99 -45.69 -15.36
C GLY A 11 5.61 -46.20 -13.97
N GLU A 12 6.55 -46.92 -13.36
CA GLU A 12 6.41 -47.47 -12.02
C GLU A 12 6.14 -46.38 -10.98
N HIS A 13 5.33 -46.71 -9.97
CA HIS A 13 4.96 -45.82 -8.85
C HIS A 13 4.23 -44.52 -9.24
N THR A 14 3.83 -44.36 -10.51
CA THR A 14 3.00 -43.23 -10.92
C THR A 14 1.55 -43.41 -10.46
N ILE A 15 1.02 -42.38 -9.82
CA ILE A 15 -0.33 -42.33 -9.27
C ILE A 15 -1.21 -41.53 -10.23
N ILE A 16 -2.31 -42.13 -10.67
CA ILE A 16 -3.32 -41.47 -11.48
C ILE A 16 -4.62 -41.43 -10.69
N GLN A 17 -5.08 -40.22 -10.38
CA GLN A 17 -6.31 -39.99 -9.64
C GLN A 17 -7.57 -40.12 -10.53
N PRO A 18 -8.78 -40.16 -9.93
CA PRO A 18 -10.02 -40.36 -10.67
C PRO A 18 -10.32 -39.30 -11.73
N ASN A 19 -11.06 -39.72 -12.76
CA ASN A 19 -11.58 -38.87 -13.84
C ASN A 19 -10.52 -38.25 -14.75
N THR A 20 -9.30 -38.79 -14.73
CA THR A 20 -8.25 -38.40 -15.68
C THR A 20 -8.48 -39.08 -17.04
N PHE A 21 -8.21 -38.35 -18.12
CA PHE A 21 -8.15 -38.86 -19.49
C PHE A 21 -6.69 -38.95 -19.95
N ILE A 22 -6.29 -40.11 -20.48
CA ILE A 22 -4.96 -40.34 -21.06
C ILE A 22 -5.12 -40.92 -22.46
N GLY A 23 -4.69 -40.14 -23.45
CA GLY A 23 -4.80 -40.42 -24.87
C GLY A 23 -3.81 -41.47 -25.39
N ASN A 24 -3.82 -41.65 -26.71
CA ASN A 24 -3.01 -42.64 -27.40
C ASN A 24 -1.53 -42.26 -27.40
N GLN A 25 -0.66 -43.26 -27.28
CA GLN A 25 0.79 -43.08 -27.38
C GLN A 25 1.36 -42.07 -26.38
N VAL A 26 0.64 -41.79 -25.29
CA VAL A 26 1.14 -41.00 -24.16
C VAL A 26 2.20 -41.80 -23.42
N ILE A 27 3.28 -41.13 -23.01
CA ILE A 27 4.32 -41.71 -22.17
C ILE A 27 4.38 -40.91 -20.89
N ILE A 28 4.23 -41.58 -19.74
CA ILE A 28 4.41 -40.99 -18.41
C ILE A 28 5.51 -41.75 -17.70
N GLY A 29 6.50 -41.03 -17.18
CA GLY A 29 7.62 -41.58 -16.43
C GLY A 29 7.21 -42.15 -15.06
N LYS A 30 8.21 -42.39 -14.23
CA LYS A 30 8.12 -42.97 -12.89
C LYS A 30 7.77 -41.92 -11.85
N ASN A 31 7.22 -42.35 -10.72
CA ASN A 31 6.97 -41.52 -9.54
C ASN A 31 6.17 -40.24 -9.82
N CYS A 32 5.31 -40.23 -10.83
CA CYS A 32 4.50 -39.06 -11.14
C CYS A 32 3.20 -39.04 -10.32
N ILE A 33 2.64 -37.85 -10.11
CA ILE A 33 1.32 -37.68 -9.50
C ILE A 33 0.44 -36.92 -10.48
N ILE A 34 -0.55 -37.61 -11.04
CA ILE A 34 -1.54 -37.04 -11.93
C ILE A 34 -2.84 -36.89 -11.15
N HIS A 35 -3.17 -35.66 -10.76
CA HIS A 35 -4.38 -35.36 -9.99
C HIS A 35 -5.68 -35.54 -10.79
N SER A 36 -6.80 -35.46 -10.08
CA SER A 36 -8.12 -35.72 -10.65
C SER A 36 -8.49 -34.74 -11.77
N ASN A 37 -9.27 -35.20 -12.74
CA ASN A 37 -9.78 -34.39 -13.86
C ASN A 37 -8.69 -33.82 -14.78
N VAL A 38 -7.48 -34.39 -14.78
CA VAL A 38 -6.43 -34.01 -15.74
C VAL A 38 -6.75 -34.64 -17.10
N SER A 39 -6.51 -33.90 -18.19
CA SER A 39 -6.66 -34.41 -19.56
C SER A 39 -5.33 -34.38 -20.30
N ILE A 40 -4.81 -35.55 -20.66
CA ILE A 40 -3.54 -35.72 -21.37
C ILE A 40 -3.83 -36.26 -22.76
N TYR A 41 -3.68 -35.43 -23.79
CA TYR A 41 -3.94 -35.79 -25.18
C TYR A 41 -2.78 -36.55 -25.83
N ASP A 42 -3.10 -37.15 -26.98
CA ASP A 42 -2.26 -38.09 -27.72
C ASP A 42 -0.81 -37.61 -27.92
N GLY A 43 0.14 -38.53 -27.78
CA GLY A 43 1.56 -38.29 -28.04
C GLY A 43 2.30 -37.39 -27.03
N THR A 44 1.62 -36.95 -25.96
CA THR A 44 2.25 -36.22 -24.85
C THR A 44 3.30 -37.11 -24.15
N ILE A 45 4.46 -36.53 -23.86
CA ILE A 45 5.57 -37.19 -23.14
C ILE A 45 5.78 -36.47 -21.81
N ILE A 46 5.80 -37.22 -20.72
CA ILE A 46 6.02 -36.73 -19.35
C ILE A 46 7.17 -37.53 -18.75
N GLY A 47 8.16 -36.83 -18.22
CA GLY A 47 9.34 -37.39 -17.56
C GLY A 47 9.04 -38.00 -16.18
N ASP A 48 10.09 -38.18 -15.38
CA ASP A 48 10.03 -38.75 -14.05
C ASP A 48 9.78 -37.67 -12.97
N ASN A 49 9.13 -38.06 -11.87
CA ASN A 49 8.89 -37.21 -10.70
C ASN A 49 8.09 -35.93 -11.01
N VAL A 50 7.16 -36.01 -11.96
CA VAL A 50 6.30 -34.89 -12.36
C VAL A 50 5.00 -34.87 -11.57
N ILE A 51 4.55 -33.68 -11.17
CA ILE A 51 3.25 -33.46 -10.52
C ILE A 51 2.37 -32.61 -11.43
N ILE A 52 1.15 -33.06 -11.71
CA ILE A 52 0.16 -32.32 -12.49
C ILE A 52 -1.12 -32.23 -11.67
N HIS A 53 -1.47 -31.00 -11.27
CA HIS A 53 -2.63 -30.71 -10.42
C HIS A 53 -3.95 -30.73 -11.19
N ALA A 54 -5.04 -30.76 -10.44
CA ALA A 54 -6.37 -31.08 -10.94
C ALA A 54 -6.84 -30.12 -12.05
N GLY A 55 -7.57 -30.67 -13.03
CA GLY A 55 -8.18 -29.89 -14.11
C GLY A 55 -7.22 -29.43 -15.21
N THR A 56 -5.93 -29.72 -15.11
CA THR A 56 -4.94 -29.33 -16.13
C THR A 56 -5.10 -30.12 -17.43
N VAL A 57 -4.91 -29.42 -18.56
CA VAL A 57 -5.04 -29.95 -19.91
C VAL A 57 -3.70 -29.88 -20.64
N LEU A 58 -3.20 -31.02 -21.11
CA LEU A 58 -1.97 -31.14 -21.87
C LEU A 58 -2.25 -31.66 -23.27
N GLY A 59 -1.84 -30.91 -24.29
CA GLY A 59 -1.89 -31.32 -25.69
C GLY A 59 -3.16 -30.95 -26.44
N SER A 60 -3.89 -29.92 -25.97
CA SER A 60 -4.93 -29.27 -26.78
C SER A 60 -4.34 -28.73 -28.09
N ASP A 61 -5.18 -28.61 -29.12
CA ASP A 61 -4.75 -27.93 -30.35
C ASP A 61 -4.44 -26.45 -30.06
N GLY A 62 -3.34 -25.95 -30.62
CA GLY A 62 -3.00 -24.54 -30.52
C GLY A 62 -4.06 -23.64 -31.16
N PHE A 63 -4.22 -22.44 -30.60
CA PHE A 63 -5.01 -21.37 -31.23
C PHE A 63 -4.26 -20.84 -32.48
N TYR A 64 -4.37 -21.56 -33.59
CA TYR A 64 -3.64 -21.26 -34.82
C TYR A 64 -4.55 -21.28 -36.04
N TYR A 65 -4.86 -20.10 -36.55
CA TYR A 65 -5.83 -19.90 -37.64
C TYR A 65 -5.25 -19.01 -38.73
N LYS A 66 -5.52 -19.37 -39.98
CA LYS A 66 -5.21 -18.53 -41.14
C LYS A 66 -6.46 -17.72 -41.51
N THR A 67 -6.33 -16.40 -41.47
CA THR A 67 -7.43 -15.49 -41.85
C THR A 67 -7.68 -15.53 -43.36
N ARG A 68 -8.95 -15.66 -43.74
CA ARG A 68 -9.49 -15.48 -45.09
C ARG A 68 -10.48 -14.30 -45.07
N PRO A 69 -10.90 -13.76 -46.23
CA PRO A 69 -11.81 -12.62 -46.26
C PRO A 69 -13.11 -12.78 -45.45
N ASN A 70 -13.67 -14.00 -45.36
CA ASN A 70 -14.94 -14.27 -44.68
C ASN A 70 -14.90 -15.46 -43.70
N GLU A 71 -13.73 -16.04 -43.43
CA GLU A 71 -13.60 -17.24 -42.57
C GLU A 71 -12.18 -17.38 -41.99
N TYR A 72 -12.00 -18.36 -41.11
CA TYR A 72 -10.72 -18.72 -40.50
C TYR A 72 -10.43 -20.20 -40.72
N ASP A 73 -9.34 -20.52 -41.42
CA ASP A 73 -8.90 -21.91 -41.59
C ASP A 73 -8.13 -22.33 -40.34
N LYS A 74 -8.63 -23.32 -39.57
CA LYS A 74 -7.86 -23.92 -38.48
C LYS A 74 -6.67 -24.69 -39.05
N LEU A 75 -5.47 -24.34 -38.60
CA LEU A 75 -4.26 -25.05 -38.98
C LEU A 75 -4.07 -26.28 -38.07
N LEU A 76 -3.58 -27.37 -38.66
CA LEU A 76 -3.43 -28.64 -37.96
C LEU A 76 -2.21 -28.61 -37.05
N SER A 77 -2.41 -28.91 -35.76
CA SER A 77 -1.31 -29.11 -34.82
C SER A 77 -0.80 -30.55 -34.93
N VAL A 78 0.43 -30.74 -35.45
CA VAL A 78 1.03 -32.07 -35.65
C VAL A 78 2.15 -32.40 -34.66
N GLY A 79 2.54 -31.45 -33.81
CA GLY A 79 3.50 -31.64 -32.73
C GLY A 79 2.87 -32.28 -31.49
N ASN A 80 3.63 -32.29 -30.40
CA ASN A 80 3.22 -32.84 -29.11
C ASN A 80 3.56 -31.88 -27.95
N VAL A 81 3.29 -32.33 -26.72
CA VAL A 81 3.76 -31.71 -25.48
C VAL A 81 4.84 -32.59 -24.87
N VAL A 82 5.93 -31.97 -24.40
CA VAL A 82 7.02 -32.64 -23.68
C VAL A 82 7.22 -31.96 -22.33
N ILE A 83 7.00 -32.70 -21.25
CA ILE A 83 7.25 -32.28 -19.88
C ILE A 83 8.46 -33.05 -19.36
N GLU A 84 9.53 -32.35 -18.99
CA GLU A 84 10.74 -32.96 -18.47
C GLU A 84 10.63 -33.32 -16.98
N ASP A 85 11.70 -33.91 -16.43
CA ASP A 85 11.71 -34.43 -15.06
C ASP A 85 11.52 -33.31 -14.02
N HIS A 86 10.97 -33.68 -12.86
CA HIS A 86 10.82 -32.80 -11.70
C HIS A 86 9.94 -31.55 -11.93
N VAL A 87 9.20 -31.47 -13.03
CA VAL A 87 8.26 -30.39 -13.30
C VAL A 87 7.03 -30.50 -12.39
N GLU A 88 6.51 -29.35 -11.96
CA GLU A 88 5.20 -29.27 -11.32
C GLU A 88 4.31 -28.28 -12.07
N ILE A 89 3.08 -28.70 -12.35
CA ILE A 89 2.08 -27.90 -13.06
C ILE A 89 0.86 -27.75 -12.17
N GLY A 90 0.52 -26.52 -11.82
CA GLY A 90 -0.63 -26.14 -11.01
C GLY A 90 -1.97 -26.49 -11.65
N ALA A 91 -3.04 -26.24 -10.91
CA ALA A 91 -4.39 -26.63 -11.29
C ALA A 91 -4.92 -25.77 -12.45
N ASN A 92 -5.76 -26.37 -13.28
CA ASN A 92 -6.45 -25.73 -14.40
C ASN A 92 -5.52 -24.99 -15.37
N CYS A 93 -4.29 -25.49 -15.54
CA CYS A 93 -3.37 -25.00 -16.57
C CYS A 93 -3.71 -25.62 -17.92
N THR A 94 -3.34 -24.95 -19.01
CA THR A 94 -3.49 -25.47 -20.37
C THR A 94 -2.18 -25.30 -21.13
N ILE A 95 -1.67 -26.39 -21.68
CA ILE A 95 -0.45 -26.43 -22.50
C ILE A 95 -0.82 -27.02 -23.85
N ASP A 96 -0.78 -26.17 -24.88
CA ASP A 96 -1.12 -26.57 -26.24
C ASP A 96 0.01 -27.42 -26.84
N LYS A 97 -0.33 -28.47 -27.60
CA LYS A 97 0.67 -29.20 -28.39
C LYS A 97 1.19 -28.29 -29.50
N GLY A 98 2.45 -28.46 -29.86
CA GLY A 98 3.02 -27.62 -30.91
C GLY A 98 2.39 -27.87 -32.28
N VAL A 99 2.42 -26.85 -33.12
CA VAL A 99 1.93 -26.96 -34.50
C VAL A 99 2.96 -27.65 -35.37
N THR A 100 4.23 -27.30 -35.19
CA THR A 100 5.35 -27.78 -36.03
C THR A 100 6.42 -28.52 -35.25
N SER A 101 6.48 -28.29 -33.94
CA SER A 101 7.49 -28.80 -33.02
C SER A 101 6.85 -29.20 -31.70
N ALA A 102 7.63 -29.63 -30.72
CA ALA A 102 7.08 -29.89 -29.39
C ALA A 102 6.93 -28.58 -28.62
N THR A 103 5.81 -28.40 -27.91
CA THR A 103 5.75 -27.45 -26.79
C THR A 103 6.44 -28.11 -25.60
N ARG A 104 7.45 -27.47 -25.00
CA ARG A 104 8.33 -28.08 -24.00
C ARG A 104 8.37 -27.31 -22.70
N ILE A 105 8.26 -28.03 -21.58
CA ILE A 105 8.53 -27.50 -20.23
C ILE A 105 9.78 -28.19 -19.69
N GLY A 106 10.83 -27.40 -19.47
CA GLY A 106 12.14 -27.86 -19.06
C GLY A 106 12.20 -28.33 -17.61
N GLU A 107 13.20 -29.17 -17.34
CA GLU A 107 13.44 -29.86 -16.08
C GLU A 107 13.37 -28.93 -14.85
N GLY A 108 12.65 -29.38 -13.81
CA GLY A 108 12.57 -28.71 -12.51
C GLY A 108 11.75 -27.42 -12.49
N SER A 109 11.15 -27.00 -13.60
CA SER A 109 10.31 -25.81 -13.67
C SER A 109 8.98 -25.98 -12.91
N LYS A 110 8.51 -24.89 -12.30
CA LYS A 110 7.32 -24.84 -11.45
C LYS A 110 6.33 -23.82 -12.00
N LEU A 111 5.17 -24.32 -12.39
CA LEU A 111 4.06 -23.55 -12.92
C LEU A 111 2.95 -23.56 -11.86
N ASP A 112 2.52 -22.40 -11.40
CA ASP A 112 1.36 -22.22 -10.52
C ASP A 112 0.03 -22.46 -11.29
N ASN A 113 -1.10 -22.08 -10.72
CA ASN A 113 -2.45 -22.36 -11.23
C ASN A 113 -2.85 -21.42 -12.39
N LEU A 114 -3.78 -21.88 -13.23
CA LEU A 114 -4.42 -21.08 -14.31
C LEU A 114 -3.43 -20.50 -15.34
N ILE A 115 -2.33 -21.20 -15.61
CA ILE A 115 -1.34 -20.78 -16.62
C ILE A 115 -1.74 -21.30 -18.00
N GLN A 116 -1.62 -20.45 -19.02
CA GLN A 116 -1.71 -20.82 -20.43
C GLN A 116 -0.31 -20.85 -21.06
N VAL A 117 0.02 -21.94 -21.75
CA VAL A 117 1.21 -22.04 -22.60
C VAL A 117 0.78 -22.40 -24.03
N GLY A 118 1.00 -21.46 -24.95
CA GLY A 118 0.70 -21.64 -26.37
C GLY A 118 1.64 -22.61 -27.08
N HIS A 119 1.22 -23.04 -28.26
CA HIS A 119 1.91 -24.03 -29.10
C HIS A 119 3.35 -23.64 -29.47
N ASP A 120 4.23 -24.62 -29.67
CA ASP A 120 5.63 -24.44 -30.10
C ASP A 120 6.48 -23.58 -29.14
N THR A 121 6.02 -23.39 -27.90
CA THR A 121 6.76 -22.65 -26.87
C THR A 121 7.72 -23.57 -26.13
N ILE A 122 8.92 -23.06 -25.86
CA ILE A 122 9.95 -23.72 -25.06
C ILE A 122 10.12 -22.92 -23.76
N ILE A 123 9.88 -23.56 -22.62
CA ILE A 123 10.25 -23.07 -21.30
C ILE A 123 11.49 -23.84 -20.83
N GLY A 124 12.53 -23.11 -20.45
CA GLY A 124 13.80 -23.64 -19.97
C GLY A 124 13.70 -24.32 -18.60
N LYS A 125 14.86 -24.63 -18.03
CA LYS A 125 14.99 -25.35 -16.76
C LYS A 125 14.81 -24.44 -15.57
N ARG A 126 14.30 -24.99 -14.45
CA ARG A 126 14.19 -24.32 -13.15
C ARG A 126 13.48 -22.95 -13.20
N CYS A 127 12.54 -22.77 -14.12
CA CYS A 127 11.71 -21.57 -14.17
C CYS A 127 10.66 -21.56 -13.05
N LEU A 128 10.29 -20.37 -12.59
CA LEU A 128 9.20 -20.18 -11.63
C LEU A 128 8.15 -19.25 -12.25
N ILE A 129 6.98 -19.80 -12.55
CA ILE A 129 5.90 -19.10 -13.25
C ILE A 129 4.68 -19.06 -12.32
N ALA A 130 4.30 -17.86 -11.91
CA ALA A 130 3.20 -17.63 -10.99
C ALA A 130 1.82 -17.68 -11.69
N SER A 131 0.77 -17.67 -10.89
CA SER A 131 -0.60 -17.92 -11.36
C SER A 131 -1.07 -16.90 -12.41
N GLN A 132 -1.94 -17.38 -13.31
CA GLN A 132 -2.58 -16.57 -14.35
C GLN A 132 -1.62 -15.92 -15.36
N VAL A 133 -0.36 -16.38 -15.44
CA VAL A 133 0.54 -16.00 -16.53
C VAL A 133 0.02 -16.59 -17.84
N GLY A 134 -0.07 -15.74 -18.87
CA GLY A 134 -0.48 -16.12 -20.21
C GLY A 134 0.70 -16.03 -21.18
N ILE A 135 1.12 -17.17 -21.72
CA ILE A 135 2.23 -17.27 -22.68
C ILE A 135 1.68 -17.69 -24.03
N ALA A 136 1.75 -16.81 -25.03
CA ALA A 136 1.32 -17.14 -26.38
C ALA A 136 2.33 -18.08 -27.09
N GLY A 137 1.99 -18.55 -28.29
CA GLY A 137 2.78 -19.55 -29.02
C GLY A 137 4.15 -19.07 -29.51
N CYS A 138 5.01 -20.02 -29.84
CA CYS A 138 6.34 -19.83 -30.42
C CYS A 138 7.30 -19.00 -29.54
N CYS A 139 7.14 -19.02 -28.21
CA CYS A 139 8.06 -18.31 -27.31
C CYS A 139 9.26 -19.18 -26.92
N ILE A 140 10.40 -18.53 -26.63
CA ILE A 140 11.57 -19.17 -26.04
C ILE A 140 11.83 -18.49 -24.70
N ILE A 141 11.65 -19.21 -23.61
CA ILE A 141 11.92 -18.75 -22.25
C ILE A 141 13.15 -19.50 -21.76
N GLY A 142 14.22 -18.77 -21.44
CA GLY A 142 15.49 -19.30 -20.99
C GLY A 142 15.43 -19.98 -19.62
N ASP A 143 16.59 -20.39 -19.12
CA ASP A 143 16.73 -21.07 -17.84
C ASP A 143 16.59 -20.10 -16.66
N GLU A 144 16.05 -20.58 -15.54
CA GLU A 144 15.95 -19.84 -14.27
C GLU A 144 15.14 -18.52 -14.37
N VAL A 145 14.24 -18.40 -15.34
CA VAL A 145 13.37 -17.24 -15.49
C VAL A 145 12.26 -17.25 -14.43
N LYS A 146 11.97 -16.08 -13.86
CA LYS A 146 10.86 -15.86 -12.94
C LYS A 146 9.82 -14.96 -13.57
N ILE A 147 8.57 -15.42 -13.61
CA ILE A 147 7.46 -14.67 -14.19
C ILE A 147 6.36 -14.60 -13.14
N TRP A 148 6.12 -13.39 -12.63
CA TRP A 148 5.15 -13.16 -11.57
C TRP A 148 3.72 -13.04 -12.13
N GLY A 149 2.72 -13.08 -11.24
CA GLY A 149 1.33 -13.36 -11.62
C GLY A 149 0.74 -12.38 -12.64
N GLN A 150 -0.17 -12.89 -13.48
CA GLN A 150 -0.88 -12.11 -14.50
C GLN A 150 0.00 -11.41 -15.56
N VAL A 151 1.26 -11.81 -15.74
CA VAL A 151 2.05 -11.35 -16.88
C VAL A 151 1.52 -11.96 -18.17
N GLY A 152 1.33 -11.12 -19.20
CA GLY A 152 0.99 -11.54 -20.56
C GLY A 152 2.19 -11.47 -21.50
N ILE A 153 2.48 -12.56 -22.21
CA ILE A 153 3.60 -12.68 -23.14
C ILE A 153 3.05 -12.91 -24.55
N LYS A 154 3.37 -12.00 -25.46
CA LYS A 154 3.01 -12.08 -26.87
C LYS A 154 3.76 -13.25 -27.56
N ALA A 155 3.20 -13.77 -28.64
CA ALA A 155 3.82 -14.81 -29.44
C ALA A 155 5.18 -14.38 -30.00
N SER A 156 6.07 -15.36 -30.23
CA SER A 156 7.40 -15.15 -30.83
C SER A 156 8.34 -14.24 -30.03
N ILE A 157 8.24 -14.32 -28.70
CA ILE A 157 9.13 -13.61 -27.77
C ILE A 157 10.23 -14.55 -27.28
N VAL A 158 11.45 -14.00 -27.18
CA VAL A 158 12.59 -14.63 -26.52
C VAL A 158 12.84 -13.91 -25.20
N ILE A 159 12.89 -14.65 -24.10
CA ILE A 159 13.28 -14.18 -22.77
C ILE A 159 14.56 -14.93 -22.39
N GLU A 160 15.62 -14.17 -22.13
CA GLU A 160 16.93 -14.72 -21.79
C GLU A 160 16.97 -15.33 -20.38
N ASP A 161 18.01 -16.10 -20.09
CA ASP A 161 18.23 -16.75 -18.81
C ASP A 161 18.20 -15.76 -17.64
N LYS A 162 17.67 -16.20 -16.49
CA LYS A 162 17.66 -15.49 -15.20
C LYS A 162 16.94 -14.15 -15.20
N VAL A 163 16.14 -13.87 -16.22
CA VAL A 163 15.27 -12.69 -16.26
C VAL A 163 14.14 -12.84 -15.24
N GLU A 164 13.81 -11.74 -14.56
CA GLU A 164 12.67 -11.65 -13.66
C GLU A 164 11.68 -10.62 -14.18
N ILE A 165 10.45 -11.06 -14.44
CA ILE A 165 9.35 -10.24 -14.96
C ILE A 165 8.30 -10.08 -13.86
N TYR A 166 8.12 -8.86 -13.38
CA TYR A 166 7.20 -8.53 -12.29
C TYR A 166 5.76 -8.43 -12.77
N ALA A 167 4.83 -8.78 -11.86
CA ALA A 167 3.40 -8.86 -12.09
C ALA A 167 2.77 -7.51 -12.49
N GLN A 168 1.57 -7.57 -13.07
CA GLN A 168 0.62 -6.47 -12.94
C GLN A 168 0.36 -6.23 -11.43
N SER A 169 0.51 -4.99 -10.96
CA SER A 169 0.52 -4.67 -9.53
C SER A 169 -0.74 -5.17 -8.81
N GLY A 170 -0.55 -5.95 -7.74
CA GLY A 170 -1.60 -6.43 -6.85
C GLY A 170 -1.43 -5.88 -5.43
N VAL A 171 -2.52 -5.39 -4.85
CA VAL A 171 -2.55 -4.75 -3.53
C VAL A 171 -2.77 -5.83 -2.45
N GLY A 172 -1.72 -6.16 -1.70
CA GLY A 172 -1.72 -7.25 -0.71
C GLY A 172 -2.17 -6.87 0.71
N LYS A 173 -2.53 -5.61 0.94
CA LYS A 173 -3.03 -5.07 2.21
C LYS A 173 -3.79 -3.76 1.93
N ASP A 174 -4.50 -3.23 2.93
CA ASP A 174 -5.02 -1.86 2.85
C ASP A 174 -3.86 -0.89 2.51
N LEU A 175 -3.97 -0.18 1.38
CA LEU A 175 -3.15 0.97 1.09
C LEU A 175 -3.64 2.09 2.00
N LYS A 176 -3.05 2.18 3.20
CA LYS A 176 -3.27 3.32 4.06
C LYS A 176 -2.52 4.50 3.47
N GLU A 177 -3.21 5.23 2.60
CA GLU A 177 -2.85 6.61 2.27
C GLU A 177 -2.84 7.41 3.57
N VAL A 178 -1.87 8.33 3.68
CA VAL A 178 -1.27 8.75 4.95
C VAL A 178 -2.32 9.07 6.02
N LEU A 179 -3.37 9.85 5.69
CA LEU A 179 -4.52 10.10 6.58
C LEU A 179 -5.79 10.59 5.83
N VAL A 180 -5.64 11.51 4.87
CA VAL A 180 -6.74 12.15 4.13
C VAL A 180 -6.42 12.20 2.63
N ASN A 181 -7.44 12.21 1.78
CA ASN A 181 -7.34 12.18 0.32
C ASN A 181 -8.64 12.72 -0.32
N LYS A 182 -8.71 12.71 -1.65
CA LYS A 182 -9.91 13.16 -2.40
C LYS A 182 -11.21 12.39 -2.07
N ASP A 183 -11.10 11.15 -1.58
CA ASP A 183 -12.23 10.29 -1.23
C ASP A 183 -12.69 10.46 0.23
N SER A 184 -11.97 11.28 1.01
CA SER A 184 -12.26 11.54 2.41
C SER A 184 -13.55 12.36 2.55
N LYS A 185 -14.53 11.79 3.27
CA LYS A 185 -15.81 12.42 3.58
C LYS A 185 -15.73 13.02 4.97
N VAL A 186 -15.65 14.35 5.03
CA VAL A 186 -15.36 15.11 6.24
C VAL A 186 -16.64 15.63 6.89
N ILE A 187 -16.79 15.40 8.20
CA ILE A 187 -17.77 16.10 9.04
C ILE A 187 -17.08 17.13 9.93
N VAL A 188 -17.77 18.24 10.19
CA VAL A 188 -17.26 19.32 11.05
C VAL A 188 -18.01 19.35 12.38
N GLN A 189 -17.35 19.04 13.50
CA GLN A 189 -17.93 19.21 14.84
C GLN A 189 -17.67 20.65 15.34
N GLY A 190 -18.75 21.37 15.67
CA GLY A 190 -18.71 22.81 15.90
C GLY A 190 -18.93 23.63 14.62
N PHE A 191 -19.58 23.05 13.60
CA PHE A 191 -19.70 23.63 12.26
C PHE A 191 -20.28 25.04 12.25
N THR A 192 -21.34 25.32 13.02
CA THR A 192 -22.00 26.64 13.00
C THR A 192 -21.33 27.70 13.88
N GLY A 193 -20.18 27.39 14.50
CA GLY A 193 -19.34 28.38 15.15
C GLY A 193 -18.51 29.16 14.12
N THR A 194 -18.04 30.37 14.48
CA THR A 194 -17.31 31.26 13.56
C THR A 194 -16.13 30.56 12.87
N GLU A 195 -15.24 29.93 13.65
CA GLU A 195 -14.07 29.22 13.11
C GLU A 195 -14.45 27.97 12.31
N GLY A 196 -15.43 27.21 12.80
CA GLY A 196 -15.92 26.01 12.12
C GLY A 196 -16.53 26.33 10.76
N THR A 197 -17.29 27.42 10.65
CA THR A 197 -17.88 27.87 9.39
C THR A 197 -16.80 28.39 8.44
N PHE A 198 -15.95 29.30 8.91
CA PHE A 198 -14.89 29.91 8.10
C PHE A 198 -13.94 28.86 7.51
N HIS A 199 -13.46 27.93 8.34
CA HIS A 199 -12.53 26.91 7.85
C HIS A 199 -13.22 25.83 7.01
N ALA A 200 -14.50 25.52 7.25
CA ALA A 200 -15.25 24.62 6.37
C ALA A 200 -15.43 25.20 4.96
N GLU A 201 -15.74 26.48 4.83
CA GLU A 201 -15.79 27.16 3.53
C GLU A 201 -14.45 27.05 2.81
N GLN A 202 -13.35 27.30 3.52
CA GLN A 202 -11.99 27.19 2.97
C GLN A 202 -11.60 25.75 2.61
N MET A 203 -12.08 24.74 3.35
CA MET A 203 -11.87 23.33 3.00
C MET A 203 -12.62 22.95 1.73
N ILE A 204 -13.88 23.40 1.60
CA ILE A 204 -14.72 23.20 0.41
C ILE A 204 -14.11 23.89 -0.81
N GLU A 205 -13.69 25.16 -0.67
CA GLU A 205 -13.03 25.93 -1.72
C GLU A 205 -11.73 25.26 -2.21
N TYR A 206 -10.99 24.62 -1.29
CA TYR A 206 -9.80 23.85 -1.64
C TYR A 206 -10.11 22.53 -2.39
N GLY A 207 -11.35 22.05 -2.34
CA GLY A 207 -11.78 20.79 -2.97
C GLY A 207 -12.07 19.63 -2.01
N THR A 208 -12.02 19.87 -0.69
CA THR A 208 -12.28 18.83 0.32
C THR A 208 -13.77 18.49 0.37
N ASN A 209 -14.10 17.20 0.39
CA ASN A 209 -15.49 16.74 0.42
C ASN A 209 -16.10 16.82 1.84
N VAL A 210 -16.51 18.02 2.24
CA VAL A 210 -17.25 18.26 3.48
C VAL A 210 -18.71 17.83 3.30
N VAL A 211 -19.11 16.76 3.97
CA VAL A 211 -20.44 16.13 3.82
C VAL A 211 -21.47 16.60 4.84
N GLY A 212 -21.06 17.40 5.81
CA GLY A 212 -21.95 17.98 6.82
C GLY A 212 -21.21 18.41 8.08
N GLY A 213 -21.96 18.60 9.16
CA GLY A 213 -21.38 18.90 10.46
C GLY A 213 -22.39 18.79 11.59
N VAL A 214 -21.87 18.95 12.80
CA VAL A 214 -22.60 18.76 14.05
C VAL A 214 -22.53 20.04 14.86
N THR A 215 -23.68 20.50 15.35
CA THR A 215 -23.78 21.50 16.41
C THR A 215 -24.96 21.13 17.31
N PRO A 216 -24.74 20.89 18.62
CA PRO A 216 -25.82 20.58 19.55
C PRO A 216 -26.97 21.60 19.47
N GLY A 217 -28.21 21.10 19.39
CA GLY A 217 -29.42 21.93 19.34
C GLY A 217 -29.74 22.58 17.99
N LYS A 218 -28.98 22.31 16.92
CA LYS A 218 -29.22 22.86 15.57
C LYS A 218 -29.52 21.80 14.49
N GLY A 219 -29.89 20.58 14.87
CA GLY A 219 -30.21 19.52 13.89
C GLY A 219 -31.33 19.90 12.92
N GLY A 220 -31.21 19.50 11.66
CA GLY A 220 -32.24 19.69 10.63
C GLY A 220 -32.22 21.02 9.87
N THR A 221 -31.26 21.91 10.13
CA THR A 221 -31.07 23.13 9.32
C THR A 221 -30.21 22.85 8.08
N THR A 222 -30.42 23.62 7.01
CA THR A 222 -29.53 23.64 5.84
C THR A 222 -28.07 23.84 6.31
N HIS A 223 -27.14 23.05 5.78
CA HIS A 223 -25.74 22.85 6.23
C HIS A 223 -25.49 21.77 7.30
N LEU A 224 -26.49 21.16 7.92
CA LEU A 224 -26.26 20.11 8.94
C LEU A 224 -26.98 18.81 8.55
N VAL A 225 -26.22 17.80 8.12
CA VAL A 225 -26.77 16.44 8.03
C VAL A 225 -26.69 15.82 9.43
N TYR A 226 -27.88 15.65 9.99
CA TYR A 226 -28.29 15.06 11.27
C TYR A 226 -27.32 14.03 11.93
N ASP A 227 -27.17 14.15 13.26
CA ASP A 227 -26.86 13.21 14.37
C ASP A 227 -26.26 11.80 14.16
N ALA A 228 -25.78 11.42 12.98
CA ALA A 228 -25.03 10.20 12.83
C ALA A 228 -24.07 10.32 11.66
N VAL A 229 -22.78 10.22 11.96
CA VAL A 229 -21.73 9.81 11.00
C VAL A 229 -22.23 8.71 10.05
N GLN A 230 -23.13 7.84 10.53
CA GLN A 230 -23.73 6.74 9.78
C GLN A 230 -24.64 7.16 8.61
N GLY A 231 -25.27 8.33 8.64
CA GLY A 231 -26.20 8.76 7.58
C GLY A 231 -25.50 9.25 6.30
N VAL A 232 -24.30 9.81 6.44
CA VAL A 232 -23.50 10.38 5.34
C VAL A 232 -22.27 9.55 4.99
N GLY A 233 -21.97 8.51 5.78
CA GLY A 233 -20.79 7.67 5.60
C GLY A 233 -19.49 8.44 5.75
N ALA A 234 -19.45 9.41 6.67
CA ALA A 234 -18.23 10.17 6.94
C ALA A 234 -17.16 9.25 7.54
N ASN A 235 -15.91 9.43 7.12
CA ASN A 235 -14.76 8.68 7.63
C ASN A 235 -13.72 9.58 8.31
N VAL A 236 -13.87 10.91 8.20
CA VAL A 236 -13.02 11.91 8.84
C VAL A 236 -13.88 12.91 9.63
N SER A 237 -13.44 13.28 10.83
CA SER A 237 -14.03 14.38 11.61
C SER A 237 -12.99 15.44 11.93
N ILE A 238 -13.37 16.71 11.77
CA ILE A 238 -12.59 17.86 12.24
C ILE A 238 -13.36 18.62 13.33
N ILE A 239 -12.66 18.95 14.42
CA ILE A 239 -13.25 19.47 15.65
C ILE A 239 -12.79 20.92 15.88
N PHE A 240 -13.77 21.82 15.94
CA PHE A 240 -13.63 23.25 16.26
C PHE A 240 -14.40 23.65 17.54
N VAL A 241 -14.81 22.68 18.35
CA VAL A 241 -15.57 22.99 19.58
C VAL A 241 -14.66 23.60 20.66
N PRO A 242 -15.19 24.43 21.57
CA PRO A 242 -14.41 24.98 22.68
C PRO A 242 -13.74 23.91 23.55
N PRO A 243 -12.65 24.23 24.28
CA PRO A 243 -11.84 23.25 25.00
C PRO A 243 -12.62 22.38 26.00
N ALA A 244 -13.61 22.98 26.67
CA ALA A 244 -14.46 22.30 27.64
C ALA A 244 -15.31 21.15 27.04
N PHE A 245 -15.49 21.12 25.71
CA PHE A 245 -16.32 20.14 25.02
C PHE A 245 -15.53 19.25 24.05
N ALA A 246 -14.25 19.55 23.83
CA ALA A 246 -13.45 18.89 22.80
C ALA A 246 -13.15 17.42 23.11
N ALA A 247 -12.96 17.07 24.39
CA ALA A 247 -12.76 15.68 24.78
C ALA A 247 -13.98 14.80 24.47
N ASP A 248 -15.18 15.28 24.80
CA ASP A 248 -16.44 14.58 24.50
C ASP A 248 -16.65 14.46 22.99
N ALA A 249 -16.37 15.52 22.23
CA ALA A 249 -16.46 15.50 20.77
C ALA A 249 -15.52 14.47 20.12
N ILE A 250 -14.28 14.31 20.63
CA ILE A 250 -13.35 13.28 20.15
C ILE A 250 -13.89 11.87 20.44
N MET A 251 -14.37 11.63 21.66
CA MET A 251 -14.91 10.32 22.05
C MET A 251 -16.18 9.98 21.26
N GLU A 252 -17.05 10.95 21.03
CA GLU A 252 -18.24 10.84 20.18
C GLU A 252 -17.87 10.44 18.75
N ALA A 253 -16.88 11.11 18.12
CA ALA A 253 -16.43 10.77 16.79
C ALA A 253 -15.89 9.33 16.71
N ALA A 254 -15.10 8.92 17.72
CA ALA A 254 -14.55 7.57 17.79
C ALA A 254 -15.65 6.50 17.94
N ASP A 255 -16.68 6.75 18.75
CA ASP A 255 -17.82 5.83 18.91
C ASP A 255 -18.67 5.68 17.66
N ASN A 256 -18.72 6.74 16.87
CA ASN A 256 -19.44 6.76 15.60
C ASN A 256 -18.64 6.15 14.43
N GLY A 257 -17.46 5.58 14.69
CA GLY A 257 -16.67 4.84 13.69
C GLY A 257 -15.85 5.71 12.75
N ILE A 258 -15.66 7.00 13.07
CA ILE A 258 -14.75 7.88 12.32
C ILE A 258 -13.32 7.33 12.42
N LYS A 259 -12.65 7.21 11.27
CA LYS A 259 -11.29 6.64 11.18
C LYS A 259 -10.21 7.66 11.47
N VAL A 260 -10.39 8.91 11.06
CA VAL A 260 -9.44 9.99 11.32
C VAL A 260 -10.15 11.15 12.00
N ILE A 261 -9.69 11.51 13.19
CA ILE A 261 -10.25 12.59 14.01
C ILE A 261 -9.18 13.66 14.12
N ILE A 262 -9.48 14.88 13.72
CA ILE A 262 -8.56 16.02 13.72
C ILE A 262 -9.09 17.07 14.70
N CYS A 263 -8.40 17.26 15.82
CA CYS A 263 -8.79 18.22 16.83
C CYS A 263 -7.93 19.49 16.73
N ILE A 264 -8.54 20.60 16.31
CA ILE A 264 -7.84 21.87 16.15
C ILE A 264 -7.71 22.58 17.50
N THR A 265 -8.73 22.47 18.35
CA THR A 265 -8.87 23.18 19.63
C THR A 265 -7.61 23.14 20.49
N GLU A 266 -7.15 24.31 20.92
CA GLU A 266 -6.06 24.50 21.88
C GLU A 266 -6.58 24.66 23.31
N GLY A 267 -5.80 24.28 24.31
CA GLY A 267 -6.12 24.54 25.72
C GLY A 267 -7.07 23.53 26.36
N ILE A 268 -7.16 22.33 25.79
CA ILE A 268 -7.92 21.23 26.41
C ILE A 268 -7.19 20.81 27.70
N PRO A 269 -7.90 20.66 28.83
CA PRO A 269 -7.27 20.19 30.07
C PRO A 269 -6.55 18.85 29.88
N VAL A 270 -5.33 18.74 30.39
CA VAL A 270 -4.49 17.52 30.32
C VAL A 270 -5.23 16.30 30.89
N GLY A 271 -6.03 16.50 31.95
CA GLY A 271 -6.85 15.45 32.55
C GLY A 271 -7.90 14.89 31.58
N ASP A 272 -8.47 15.72 30.72
CA ASP A 272 -9.46 15.29 29.73
C ASP A 272 -8.78 14.59 28.55
N MET A 273 -7.64 15.11 28.08
CA MET A 273 -6.86 14.40 27.06
C MET A 273 -6.31 13.05 27.53
N THR A 274 -6.03 12.89 28.84
CA THR A 274 -5.69 11.60 29.44
C THR A 274 -6.84 10.60 29.30
N LYS A 275 -8.08 11.04 29.58
CA LYS A 275 -9.29 10.21 29.39
C LYS A 275 -9.48 9.85 27.92
N VAL A 276 -9.36 10.83 27.02
CA VAL A 276 -9.46 10.61 25.57
C VAL A 276 -8.47 9.56 25.10
N LYS A 277 -7.18 9.66 25.47
CA LYS A 277 -6.15 8.68 25.08
C LYS A 277 -6.45 7.28 25.59
N ALA A 278 -6.96 7.15 26.81
CA ALA A 278 -7.38 5.86 27.34
C ALA A 278 -8.59 5.30 26.57
N TYR A 279 -9.56 6.17 26.24
CA TYR A 279 -10.80 5.81 25.56
C TYR A 279 -10.55 5.28 24.13
N ILE A 280 -9.77 6.02 23.33
CA ILE A 280 -9.57 5.70 21.91
C ILE A 280 -8.55 4.58 21.68
N LYS A 281 -7.79 4.15 22.71
CA LYS A 281 -6.69 3.19 22.59
C LYS A 281 -7.07 1.88 21.89
N ASN A 282 -8.29 1.40 22.11
CA ASN A 282 -8.79 0.13 21.55
C ASN A 282 -9.87 0.36 20.47
N LYS A 283 -9.97 1.59 19.95
CA LYS A 283 -10.90 1.94 18.88
C LYS A 283 -10.13 1.99 17.56
N ASP A 284 -10.79 1.62 16.48
CA ASP A 284 -10.22 1.69 15.13
C ASP A 284 -10.34 3.13 14.58
N CYS A 285 -9.61 4.04 15.21
CA CYS A 285 -9.54 5.44 14.84
C CYS A 285 -8.15 6.02 15.17
N ARG A 286 -7.78 7.09 14.47
CA ARG A 286 -6.56 7.86 14.70
C ARG A 286 -6.91 9.31 15.02
N LEU A 287 -6.37 9.82 16.12
CA LEU A 287 -6.49 11.22 16.52
C LEU A 287 -5.25 12.02 16.07
N ILE A 288 -5.45 13.18 15.48
CA ILE A 288 -4.45 14.21 15.19
C ILE A 288 -4.77 15.44 16.06
N GLY A 289 -3.74 16.03 16.67
CA GLY A 289 -3.91 17.06 17.69
C GLY A 289 -4.13 16.50 19.10
N PRO A 290 -4.69 17.28 20.04
CA PRO A 290 -5.26 18.61 19.87
C PRO A 290 -4.20 19.70 19.63
N ASN A 291 -4.61 20.97 19.63
CA ASN A 291 -3.74 22.13 19.43
C ASN A 291 -2.87 21.97 18.18
N CYS A 292 -3.52 21.75 17.03
CA CYS A 292 -2.83 21.44 15.79
C CYS A 292 -3.46 22.14 14.59
N PRO A 293 -2.69 22.34 13.50
CA PRO A 293 -3.23 22.95 12.30
C PRO A 293 -4.05 21.99 11.43
N GLY A 294 -4.01 20.68 11.71
CA GLY A 294 -4.68 19.62 10.95
C GLY A 294 -3.78 18.87 9.98
N VAL A 295 -4.38 18.34 8.90
CA VAL A 295 -3.71 17.53 7.87
C VAL A 295 -4.04 18.03 6.47
N ILE A 296 -3.05 18.03 5.58
CA ILE A 296 -3.24 18.39 4.17
C ILE A 296 -2.49 17.43 3.26
N THR A 297 -3.19 16.91 2.27
CA THR A 297 -2.67 16.16 1.13
C THR A 297 -2.92 17.05 -0.09
N PRO A 298 -1.87 17.66 -0.68
CA PRO A 298 -2.06 18.73 -1.64
C PRO A 298 -2.79 18.27 -2.90
N ASP A 299 -3.62 19.15 -3.46
CA ASP A 299 -4.50 18.89 -4.61
C ASP A 299 -5.58 17.81 -4.36
N GLU A 300 -5.73 17.34 -3.12
CA GLU A 300 -6.69 16.29 -2.76
C GLU A 300 -7.61 16.68 -1.61
N ALA A 301 -7.05 16.92 -0.42
CA ALA A 301 -7.83 17.27 0.76
C ALA A 301 -7.03 18.13 1.74
N LYS A 302 -7.68 19.17 2.24
CA LYS A 302 -7.22 19.98 3.38
C LYS A 302 -8.22 19.81 4.49
N VAL A 303 -7.81 19.22 5.61
CA VAL A 303 -8.63 19.08 6.81
C VAL A 303 -7.95 19.81 7.96
N GLY A 304 -8.20 21.12 8.04
CA GLY A 304 -7.52 21.97 9.01
C GLY A 304 -7.55 23.46 8.68
N ILE A 305 -6.70 24.21 9.37
CA ILE A 305 -6.63 25.68 9.32
C ILE A 305 -5.47 26.21 8.45
N MET A 306 -4.75 25.31 7.79
CA MET A 306 -3.55 25.61 7.01
C MET A 306 -3.85 26.40 5.73
N PRO A 307 -3.00 27.34 5.30
CA PRO A 307 -3.16 28.02 4.00
C PRO A 307 -2.86 27.06 2.84
N GLY A 308 -3.90 26.55 2.17
CA GLY A 308 -3.76 25.48 1.17
C GLY A 308 -2.90 25.86 -0.05
N PHE A 309 -2.84 27.15 -0.41
CA PHE A 309 -2.09 27.63 -1.58
C PHE A 309 -0.57 27.44 -1.48
N ILE A 310 -0.03 27.35 -0.25
CA ILE A 310 1.41 27.13 0.00
C ILE A 310 1.81 25.71 -0.37
N PHE A 311 0.91 24.74 -0.19
CA PHE A 311 1.21 23.34 -0.40
C PHE A 311 1.00 22.97 -1.87
N LYS A 312 2.02 22.39 -2.49
CA LYS A 312 1.97 21.84 -3.86
C LYS A 312 2.24 20.34 -3.81
N LYS A 313 1.55 19.56 -4.64
CA LYS A 313 1.72 18.10 -4.67
C LYS A 313 3.16 17.72 -5.01
N GLY A 314 3.72 16.79 -4.26
CA GLY A 314 5.05 16.24 -4.48
C GLY A 314 5.31 15.05 -3.55
N LYS A 315 6.57 14.88 -3.14
CA LYS A 315 7.05 13.62 -2.53
C LYS A 315 7.64 13.78 -1.13
N ILE A 316 7.55 14.98 -0.55
CA ILE A 316 8.12 15.26 0.77
C ILE A 316 7.00 15.20 1.82
N GLY A 317 7.10 14.25 2.75
CA GLY A 317 6.23 14.19 3.92
C GLY A 317 6.65 15.24 4.95
N ILE A 318 5.70 15.87 5.64
CA ILE A 318 6.00 16.82 6.72
C ILE A 318 5.26 16.38 7.99
N VAL A 319 5.98 16.20 9.09
CA VAL A 319 5.39 16.05 10.43
C VAL A 319 5.88 17.19 11.32
N SER A 320 4.97 17.85 12.03
CA SER A 320 5.32 19.01 12.85
C SER A 320 4.43 19.17 14.08
N LYS A 321 5.02 19.59 15.20
CA LYS A 321 4.26 20.07 16.38
C LYS A 321 3.70 21.48 16.20
N SER A 322 4.31 22.30 15.35
CA SER A 322 4.00 23.73 15.19
C SER A 322 3.25 24.03 13.90
N GLY A 323 2.17 24.82 13.97
CA GLY A 323 1.39 25.24 12.81
C GLY A 323 2.20 26.04 11.79
N THR A 324 2.55 27.28 12.11
CA THR A 324 3.20 28.20 11.17
C THR A 324 4.55 27.71 10.66
N LEU A 325 5.31 26.99 11.49
CA LEU A 325 6.59 26.41 11.06
C LEU A 325 6.40 25.25 10.06
N THR A 326 5.25 24.56 10.09
CA THR A 326 4.88 23.61 9.03
C THR A 326 4.73 24.33 7.70
N TYR A 327 4.13 25.52 7.70
CA TYR A 327 3.85 26.28 6.48
C TYR A 327 5.13 26.85 5.90
N GLU A 328 6.04 27.32 6.76
CA GLU A 328 7.37 27.77 6.39
C GLU A 328 8.17 26.64 5.74
N ALA A 329 8.21 25.46 6.35
CA ALA A 329 8.88 24.30 5.76
C ALA A 329 8.26 23.88 4.42
N ALA A 330 6.92 23.87 4.33
CA ALA A 330 6.23 23.55 3.08
C ALA A 330 6.56 24.57 1.97
N ASP A 331 6.57 25.86 2.28
CA ASP A 331 6.93 26.92 1.34
C ASP A 331 8.38 26.79 0.87
N GLN A 332 9.33 26.51 1.77
CA GLN A 332 10.72 26.28 1.42
C GLN A 332 10.91 25.05 0.54
N VAL A 333 10.27 23.92 0.88
CA VAL A 333 10.27 22.69 0.08
C VAL A 333 9.76 22.96 -1.34
N VAL A 334 8.66 23.72 -1.47
CA VAL A 334 8.11 24.10 -2.77
C VAL A 334 9.05 25.02 -3.54
N LYS A 335 9.64 26.03 -2.88
CA LYS A 335 10.61 26.95 -3.49
C LYS A 335 11.90 26.26 -3.94
N ALA A 336 12.30 25.19 -3.26
CA ALA A 336 13.43 24.34 -3.64
C ALA A 336 13.12 23.45 -4.86
N GLY A 337 11.91 23.51 -5.42
CA GLY A 337 11.51 22.74 -6.61
C GLY A 337 10.92 21.37 -6.31
N TYR A 338 10.69 21.06 -5.04
CA TYR A 338 9.97 19.85 -4.61
C TYR A 338 8.48 20.15 -4.38
N GLY A 339 7.78 19.21 -3.76
CA GLY A 339 6.41 19.39 -3.29
C GLY A 339 6.13 18.44 -2.13
N VAL A 340 4.99 18.65 -1.50
CA VAL A 340 4.57 17.93 -0.29
C VAL A 340 3.66 16.76 -0.68
N SER A 341 3.94 15.57 -0.14
CA SER A 341 3.05 14.41 -0.28
C SER A 341 1.86 14.54 0.67
N THR A 342 2.14 14.69 1.97
CA THR A 342 1.16 15.04 3.00
C THR A 342 1.88 15.80 4.13
N ALA A 343 1.20 16.78 4.72
CA ALA A 343 1.67 17.46 5.94
C ALA A 343 0.74 17.17 7.11
N ILE A 344 1.31 16.73 8.24
CA ILE A 344 0.61 16.35 9.47
C ILE A 344 1.07 17.26 10.60
N GLY A 345 0.20 18.17 11.03
CA GLY A 345 0.38 18.88 12.27
C GLY A 345 -0.08 18.03 13.44
N ILE A 346 0.84 17.45 14.22
CA ILE A 346 0.51 16.54 15.33
C ILE A 346 0.07 17.27 16.61
N GLY A 347 0.45 18.54 16.73
CA GLY A 347 0.03 19.46 17.79
C GLY A 347 1.06 19.74 18.89
N GLY A 348 0.85 20.86 19.59
CA GLY A 348 1.75 21.42 20.59
C GLY A 348 1.47 21.01 22.04
N ASP A 349 0.38 20.29 22.29
CA ASP A 349 -0.04 19.94 23.66
C ASP A 349 0.83 18.82 24.27
N PRO A 350 0.90 18.69 25.61
CA PRO A 350 1.66 17.64 26.28
C PRO A 350 1.14 16.22 26.00
N ILE A 351 -0.18 16.08 25.76
CA ILE A 351 -0.84 14.81 25.43
C ILE A 351 -1.56 14.98 24.09
N ILE A 352 -1.01 14.35 23.06
CA ILE A 352 -1.54 14.34 21.69
C ILE A 352 -2.00 12.94 21.27
N GLY A 353 -2.81 12.89 20.23
CA GLY A 353 -3.27 11.68 19.55
C GLY A 353 -2.12 10.94 18.88
N THR A 354 -1.71 11.40 17.70
CA THR A 354 -0.63 10.81 16.90
C THR A 354 0.70 11.44 17.27
N THR A 355 1.68 10.61 17.61
CA THR A 355 3.04 11.02 17.97
C THR A 355 3.92 11.25 16.74
N THR A 356 5.06 11.93 16.91
CA THR A 356 6.07 12.10 15.86
C THR A 356 6.51 10.77 15.26
N LYS A 357 6.70 9.74 16.10
CA LYS A 357 7.04 8.39 15.65
C LYS A 357 5.96 7.80 14.75
N GLU A 358 4.71 7.83 15.18
CA GLU A 358 3.60 7.24 14.41
C GLU A 358 3.36 7.98 13.09
N ALA A 359 3.53 9.31 13.06
CA ALA A 359 3.49 10.07 11.81
C ALA A 359 4.66 9.73 10.88
N LEU A 360 5.87 9.58 11.43
CA LEU A 360 7.03 9.13 10.66
C LEU A 360 6.82 7.72 10.09
N GLU A 361 6.25 6.80 10.87
CA GLU A 361 5.85 5.46 10.42
C GLU A 361 4.90 5.51 9.23
N LEU A 362 3.93 6.43 9.22
CA LEU A 362 3.01 6.59 8.08
C LEU A 362 3.78 6.97 6.81
N PHE A 363 4.65 7.98 6.88
CA PHE A 363 5.45 8.41 5.74
C PHE A 363 6.46 7.37 5.27
N MET A 364 7.09 6.63 6.18
CA MET A 364 8.01 5.55 5.83
C MET A 364 7.30 4.46 5.02
N ASN A 365 6.03 4.17 5.35
CA ASN A 365 5.23 3.17 4.66
C ASN A 365 4.47 3.68 3.42
N ASP A 366 4.42 5.00 3.20
CA ASP A 366 3.73 5.61 2.06
C ASP A 366 4.62 5.59 0.81
N PRO A 367 4.24 4.87 -0.27
CA PRO A 367 5.04 4.82 -1.50
C PRO A 367 5.14 6.16 -2.23
N GLU A 368 4.26 7.13 -2.00
CA GLU A 368 4.34 8.47 -2.62
C GLU A 368 5.34 9.40 -1.92
N THR A 369 5.70 9.08 -0.68
CA THR A 369 6.69 9.84 0.10
C THR A 369 8.10 9.29 -0.11
N GLU A 370 9.02 10.11 -0.62
CA GLU A 370 10.43 9.77 -0.83
C GLU A 370 11.35 10.30 0.28
N ALA A 371 10.96 11.37 0.98
CA ALA A 371 11.71 11.93 2.10
C ALA A 371 10.77 12.59 3.12
N VAL A 372 11.24 12.80 4.35
CA VAL A 372 10.42 13.38 5.42
C VAL A 372 11.11 14.54 6.11
N VAL A 373 10.41 15.67 6.25
CA VAL A 373 10.78 16.78 7.14
C VAL A 373 10.10 16.57 8.49
N MET A 374 10.89 16.45 9.54
CA MET A 374 10.44 16.24 10.92
C MET A 374 10.75 17.48 11.76
N ILE A 375 9.71 18.19 12.18
CA ILE A 375 9.80 19.45 12.92
C ILE A 375 9.35 19.22 14.36
N GLY A 376 10.31 19.33 15.28
CA GLY A 376 10.07 19.27 16.71
C GLY A 376 10.30 20.59 17.42
N GLU A 377 10.17 20.54 18.73
CA GLU A 377 10.46 21.66 19.63
C GLU A 377 11.02 21.13 20.96
N ILE A 378 11.42 22.02 21.86
CA ILE A 378 11.78 21.66 23.24
C ILE A 378 10.63 20.95 23.99
N GLY A 379 11.00 20.18 25.02
CA GLY A 379 10.04 19.54 25.92
C GLY A 379 9.56 18.16 25.47
N GLY A 380 9.53 17.21 26.41
CA GLY A 380 9.16 15.82 26.14
C GLY A 380 10.15 15.08 25.24
N GLN A 381 9.77 13.86 24.85
CA GLN A 381 10.67 12.87 24.24
C GLN A 381 10.15 12.31 22.89
N LEU A 382 9.23 13.00 22.22
CA LEU A 382 8.59 12.48 21.00
C LEU A 382 9.59 12.33 19.85
N GLU A 383 10.43 13.34 19.64
CA GLU A 383 11.44 13.38 18.60
C GLU A 383 12.55 12.37 18.86
N ALA A 384 13.00 12.26 20.11
CA ALA A 384 13.99 11.26 20.53
C ALA A 384 13.48 9.83 20.31
N LYS A 385 12.22 9.54 20.64
CA LYS A 385 11.59 8.24 20.39
C LYS A 385 11.45 7.94 18.90
N ALA A 386 11.07 8.94 18.10
CA ALA A 386 10.98 8.79 16.65
C ALA A 386 12.36 8.49 16.02
N ALA A 387 13.40 9.21 16.46
CA ALA A 387 14.77 9.03 15.98
C ALA A 387 15.33 7.63 16.30
N ASN A 388 15.21 7.18 17.55
CA ASN A 388 15.65 5.83 17.93
C ASN A 388 14.92 4.75 17.14
N TRP A 389 13.59 4.88 17.00
CA TRP A 389 12.81 3.96 16.19
C TRP A 389 13.25 3.97 14.72
N TYR A 390 13.48 5.14 14.12
CA TYR A 390 13.95 5.24 12.73
C TYR A 390 15.25 4.47 12.53
N LYS A 391 16.23 4.65 13.43
CA LYS A 391 17.50 3.88 13.42
C LYS A 391 17.27 2.37 13.55
N GLU A 392 16.45 1.95 14.51
CA GLU A 392 16.17 0.53 14.79
C GLU A 392 15.40 -0.15 13.66
N SER A 393 14.55 0.60 12.96
CA SER A 393 13.66 0.08 11.92
C SER A 393 14.38 -0.31 10.62
N GLY A 394 15.60 0.18 10.39
CA GLY A 394 16.35 -0.05 9.15
C GLY A 394 15.75 0.64 7.92
N GLN A 395 14.85 1.60 8.11
CA GLN A 395 14.27 2.41 7.03
C GLN A 395 15.35 3.25 6.34
N THR A 396 15.16 3.51 5.05
CA THR A 396 16.17 4.15 4.20
C THR A 396 15.76 5.49 3.62
N LYS A 397 14.48 5.87 3.69
CA LYS A 397 14.02 7.19 3.21
C LYS A 397 14.63 8.28 4.10
N PRO A 398 15.28 9.30 3.52
CA PRO A 398 15.95 10.34 4.29
C PRO A 398 14.96 11.13 5.15
N VAL A 399 15.41 11.47 6.36
CA VAL A 399 14.68 12.31 7.32
C VAL A 399 15.51 13.53 7.64
N PHE A 400 14.90 14.71 7.49
CA PHE A 400 15.47 16.01 7.78
C PHE A 400 14.81 16.58 9.03
N GLY A 401 15.59 16.78 10.10
CA GLY A 401 15.09 17.14 11.42
C GLY A 401 15.40 18.58 11.81
N PHE A 402 14.41 19.35 12.22
CA PHE A 402 14.60 20.66 12.85
C PHE A 402 13.99 20.67 14.26
N ILE A 403 14.71 21.23 15.24
CA ILE A 403 14.21 21.37 16.61
C ILE A 403 14.16 22.85 17.01
N ALA A 404 12.96 23.38 17.22
CA ALA A 404 12.74 24.74 17.68
C ALA A 404 13.11 24.90 19.17
N GLY A 405 13.43 26.14 19.59
CA GLY A 405 13.69 26.49 20.99
C GLY A 405 15.13 26.31 21.46
N GLN A 406 16.11 26.34 20.54
CA GLN A 406 17.55 26.24 20.85
C GLN A 406 18.05 27.30 21.85
N THR A 407 17.39 28.46 21.90
CA THR A 407 17.73 29.59 22.80
C THR A 407 16.78 29.71 24.00
N ALA A 408 15.92 28.72 24.23
CA ALA A 408 14.91 28.80 25.28
C ALA A 408 15.51 28.71 26.70
N PRO A 409 15.06 29.55 27.65
CA PRO A 409 15.51 29.45 29.04
C PRO A 409 14.92 28.21 29.73
N LYS A 410 15.67 27.63 30.68
CA LYS A 410 15.22 26.46 31.45
C LYS A 410 14.00 26.79 32.32
N GLY A 411 13.07 25.85 32.44
CA GLY A 411 11.91 25.96 33.34
C GLY A 411 10.82 26.95 32.92
N ARG A 412 10.86 27.49 31.70
CA ARG A 412 9.83 28.39 31.17
C ARG A 412 9.06 27.70 30.03
N THR A 413 7.74 27.80 30.07
CA THR A 413 6.87 27.38 28.96
C THR A 413 6.93 28.40 27.82
N MET A 414 7.08 27.91 26.58
CA MET A 414 7.22 28.74 25.39
C MET A 414 6.02 28.59 24.45
N GLY A 415 4.99 29.43 24.62
CA GLY A 415 3.79 29.40 23.78
C GLY A 415 2.97 28.12 23.99
N HIS A 416 3.31 27.05 23.28
CA HIS A 416 2.67 25.74 23.42
C HIS A 416 2.83 25.18 24.85
N ALA A 417 1.77 24.56 25.36
CA ALA A 417 1.75 23.98 26.69
C ALA A 417 2.80 22.85 26.86
N GLY A 418 3.15 22.13 25.80
CA GLY A 418 4.18 21.08 25.79
C GLY A 418 5.63 21.59 25.70
N ALA A 419 5.84 22.87 25.37
CA ALA A 419 7.16 23.44 25.13
C ALA A 419 7.83 23.91 26.44
N ILE A 420 8.13 22.97 27.33
CA ILE A 420 8.83 23.21 28.61
C ILE A 420 9.99 22.22 28.79
N VAL A 421 11.17 22.74 29.14
CA VAL A 421 12.36 21.92 29.43
C VAL A 421 12.28 21.41 30.88
N GLY A 422 11.91 20.13 31.05
CA GLY A 422 11.79 19.47 32.36
C GLY A 422 13.01 18.64 32.76
N GLY A 423 13.66 18.00 31.79
CA GLY A 423 14.85 17.16 31.98
C GLY A 423 16.05 17.56 31.11
N LYS A 424 17.20 16.91 31.35
CA LYS A 424 18.44 17.15 30.57
C LYS A 424 18.25 16.84 29.08
N ASP A 425 17.47 15.80 28.80
CA ASP A 425 17.23 15.29 27.44
C ASP A 425 16.06 16.01 26.72
N ASP A 426 15.40 16.97 27.39
CA ASP A 426 14.29 17.75 26.83
C ASP A 426 14.76 19.02 26.10
N THR A 427 16.06 19.32 26.17
CA THR A 427 16.67 20.48 25.51
C THR A 427 16.74 20.27 24.00
N ALA A 428 16.69 21.36 23.23
CA ALA A 428 16.83 21.28 21.79
C ALA A 428 18.18 20.67 21.39
N GLN A 429 19.27 21.04 22.08
CA GLN A 429 20.61 20.50 21.84
C GLN A 429 20.66 18.98 22.03
N ALA A 430 20.08 18.45 23.12
CA ALA A 430 20.03 17.01 23.37
C ALA A 430 19.23 16.27 22.29
N LYS A 431 18.09 16.83 21.87
CA LYS A 431 17.27 16.23 20.79
C LYS A 431 18.02 16.24 19.46
N MET A 432 18.68 17.33 19.10
CA MET A 432 19.50 17.43 17.89
C MET A 432 20.65 16.40 17.90
N GLU A 433 21.32 16.20 19.04
CA GLU A 433 22.35 15.17 19.18
C GLU A 433 21.78 13.76 18.97
N ILE A 434 20.63 13.46 19.58
CA ILE A 434 19.94 12.16 19.41
C ILE A 434 19.55 11.93 17.94
N LEU A 435 18.98 12.94 17.27
CA LEU A 435 18.61 12.88 15.85
C LEU A 435 19.83 12.53 14.98
N ASN A 436 20.93 13.29 15.12
CA ASN A 436 22.17 13.03 14.38
C ASN A 436 22.71 11.61 14.63
N ASN A 437 22.74 11.15 15.88
CA ASN A 437 23.19 9.81 16.26
C ASN A 437 22.30 8.68 15.70
N CYS A 438 21.08 9.02 15.26
CA CYS A 438 20.14 8.12 14.62
C CYS A 438 20.14 8.20 13.08
N GLY A 439 21.03 8.98 12.48
CA GLY A 439 21.12 9.14 11.04
C GLY A 439 20.07 10.08 10.45
N ILE A 440 19.42 10.91 11.28
CA ILE A 440 18.55 12.00 10.82
C ILE A 440 19.43 13.22 10.54
N ILE A 441 19.21 13.86 9.39
CA ILE A 441 19.97 15.05 8.97
C ILE A 441 19.43 16.25 9.74
N VAL A 442 20.22 16.76 10.68
CA VAL A 442 19.77 17.88 11.53
C VAL A 442 20.02 19.22 10.85
N ILE A 443 18.95 19.98 10.70
CA ILE A 443 18.94 21.36 10.19
C ILE A 443 19.08 22.32 11.37
N ASN A 444 20.02 23.27 11.27
CA ASN A 444 20.33 24.19 12.36
C ASN A 444 19.43 25.42 12.38
N SER A 445 19.05 25.92 11.21
CA SER A 445 18.26 27.14 11.02
C SER A 445 16.91 26.78 10.39
N PRO A 446 15.79 27.35 10.89
CA PRO A 446 14.49 27.12 10.27
C PRO A 446 14.39 27.67 8.83
N ALA A 447 15.33 28.53 8.40
CA ALA A 447 15.39 29.07 7.04
C ALA A 447 16.06 28.13 6.03
N ASP A 448 16.70 27.07 6.50
CA ASP A 448 17.55 26.19 5.69
C ASP A 448 16.88 24.81 5.51
N ILE A 449 15.55 24.70 5.69
CA ILE A 449 14.84 23.43 5.57
C ILE A 449 14.70 23.01 4.10
N GLY A 450 14.60 23.97 3.18
CA GLY A 450 14.49 23.70 1.75
C GLY A 450 15.83 23.43 1.04
N GLU A 451 16.95 23.94 1.57
CA GLU A 451 18.31 23.70 1.05
C GLU A 451 18.81 22.29 1.38
#